data_AF-A0A1X1MIX2-F1
#
_entry.id   AF-A0A1X1MIX2-F1
#
_cell.length_a   1.000
_cell.length_b   1.000
_cell.length_c   1.000
_cell.angle_alpha   90.00
_cell.angle_beta   90.00
_cell.angle_gamma   90.00
#
_symmetry.space_group_name_H-M   'P 1'
#
loop_
_entity.id
_entity.type
_entity.pdbx_description
1 polymer ?
#
loop_
_entity_poly.entity_id
_entity_poly.type
_entity_poly.pdbx_seq_one_letter_code
_entity_poly.pdbx_strand_id
1 'polypeptide(L)' 'MVRDIAEMSRSSYAEALRAGLAAQRWHAVGSESLADELTRLVNGWPAGAVVERRLDIVTVREWTIP' A
#
# COMPACT_ATOMS: atom_id res chain seq x y z
N MET A 1 2.80 6.06 2.59
CA MET A 1 3.22 5.66 3.96
C MET A 1 3.40 6.94 4.76
N VAL A 2 2.75 7.08 5.92
CA VAL A 2 2.87 8.29 6.76
C VAL A 2 4.10 8.11 7.65
N ARG A 3 5.16 8.89 7.40
CA ARG A 3 6.46 8.75 8.10
C ARG A 3 6.45 9.36 9.52
N ASP A 4 5.63 10.39 9.75
CA ASP A 4 5.68 11.22 10.96
C ASP A 4 4.46 11.01 11.88
N ILE A 5 4.23 9.77 12.29
CA ILE A 5 3.37 9.49 13.45
C ILE A 5 4.31 9.06 14.56
N ALA A 6 4.54 9.92 15.56
CA ALA A 6 5.47 9.70 16.67
C ALA A 6 5.21 8.38 17.43
N GLU A 7 4.02 7.81 17.30
CA GLU A 7 3.57 6.58 17.95
C GLU A 7 3.63 5.35 17.04
N MET A 8 3.98 5.50 15.75
CA MET A 8 3.91 4.40 14.79
C MET A 8 5.19 3.56 14.82
N SER A 9 5.21 2.58 15.72
CA SER A 9 6.20 1.50 15.74
C SER A 9 6.04 0.54 14.55
N ARG A 10 7.11 -0.20 14.21
CA ARG A 10 7.06 -1.26 13.18
C ARG A 10 5.91 -2.23 13.41
N SER A 11 5.71 -2.68 14.66
CA SER A 11 4.64 -3.62 15.02
C SER A 11 3.25 -3.01 14.83
N SER A 12 3.05 -1.76 15.24
CA SER A 12 1.78 -1.06 15.00
C SER A 12 1.50 -0.87 13.50
N TYR A 13 2.55 -0.63 12.69
CA TYR A 13 2.41 -0.51 11.25
C TYR A 13 2.06 -1.85 10.59
N ALA A 14 2.72 -2.94 11.00
CA ALA A 14 2.42 -4.28 10.51
C ALA A 14 0.99 -4.73 10.87
N GLU A 15 0.51 -4.42 12.08
CA GLU A 15 -0.88 -4.71 12.47
C GLU A 15 -1.89 -3.88 11.68
N ALA A 16 -1.61 -2.58 11.47
CA ALA A 16 -2.46 -1.74 10.62
C ALA A 16 -2.53 -2.27 9.18
N LEU A 17 -1.40 -2.74 8.65
CA LEU A 17 -1.32 -3.35 7.33
C LEU A 17 -2.12 -4.65 7.25
N ARG A 18 -1.98 -5.52 8.26
CA ARG A 18 -2.73 -6.78 8.39
C ARG A 18 -4.25 -6.52 8.42
N ALA A 19 -4.68 -5.55 9.23
CA ALA A 19 -6.09 -5.16 9.33
C ALA A 19 -6.63 -4.60 8.01
N GLY A 20 -5.85 -3.74 7.33
CA GLY A 20 -6.21 -3.17 6.03
C GLY A 20 -6.33 -4.22 4.91
N LEU A 21 -5.42 -5.19 4.88
CA LEU A 21 -5.48 -6.32 3.93
C LEU A 21 -6.69 -7.20 4.20
N ALA A 22 -6.95 -7.54 5.46
CA ALA A 22 -8.12 -8.34 5.85
C ALA A 22 -9.43 -7.64 5.49
N ALA A 23 -9.54 -6.33 5.70
CA ALA A 23 -10.72 -5.54 5.32
C ALA A 23 -11.01 -5.58 3.80
N GLN A 24 -9.96 -5.71 2.98
CA GLN A 24 -10.06 -5.84 1.53
C GLN A 24 -10.19 -7.30 1.06
N ARG A 25 -10.33 -8.25 2.00
CA ARG A 25 -10.34 -9.70 1.74
C ARG A 25 -9.09 -10.19 1.02
N TRP A 26 -7.97 -9.50 1.22
CA TRP A 26 -6.66 -9.91 0.73
C TRP A 26 -5.96 -10.82 1.74
N HIS A 27 -5.08 -11.68 1.24
CA HIS A 27 -4.26 -12.52 2.11
C HIS A 27 -3.36 -11.65 2.99
N ALA A 28 -3.59 -11.70 4.30
CA ALA A 28 -2.83 -10.94 5.29
C ALA A 28 -1.59 -11.71 5.81
N VAL A 29 -1.33 -12.91 5.28
CA VAL A 29 -0.12 -13.69 5.59
C VAL A 29 1.09 -12.94 5.05
N GLY A 30 2.11 -12.73 5.88
CA GLY A 30 3.32 -11.99 5.49
C GLY A 30 3.23 -10.47 5.67
N SER A 31 2.23 -9.95 6.39
CA SER A 31 2.09 -8.50 6.66
C SER A 31 3.34 -7.87 7.29
N GLU A 32 4.09 -8.61 8.11
CA GLU A 32 5.38 -8.13 8.66
C GLU A 32 6.45 -7.94 7.58
N SER A 33 6.65 -8.94 6.72
CA SER A 33 7.61 -8.86 5.62
C SER A 33 7.24 -7.75 4.64
N LEU A 34 5.95 -7.60 4.35
CA LEU A 34 5.44 -6.52 3.49
C LEU A 34 5.64 -5.14 4.14
N ALA A 35 5.47 -5.01 5.45
CA ALA A 35 5.77 -3.78 6.17
C ALA A 35 7.26 -3.40 6.05
N ASP A 36 8.17 -4.37 6.16
CA ASP A 36 9.62 -4.14 5.99
C ASP A 36 9.98 -3.76 4.55
N GLU A 37 9.37 -4.40 3.56
CA GLU A 37 9.54 -4.06 2.14
C GLU A 37 9.07 -2.64 1.83
N LEU A 38 7.86 -2.27 2.28
CA LEU A 38 7.32 -0.93 2.07
C LEU A 38 8.16 0.13 2.78
N THR A 39 8.63 -0.14 3.99
CA THR A 39 9.53 0.75 4.73
C THR A 39 10.84 0.98 3.98
N ARG A 40 11.44 -0.09 3.43
CA ARG A 40 12.65 -0.01 2.61
C ARG A 40 12.41 0.76 1.32
N LEU A 41 11.28 0.52 0.64
CA LEU A 41 10.93 1.16 -0.61
C LEU A 41 10.86 2.69 -0.48
N VAL A 42 10.21 3.17 0.58
CA VAL A 42 10.02 4.62 0.80
C VAL A 42 11.21 5.26 1.52
N ASN A 43 12.25 4.48 1.85
CA ASN A 43 13.41 4.99 2.55
C ASN A 43 14.15 6.01 1.66
N GLY A 44 14.34 7.24 2.15
CA GLY A 44 14.93 8.34 1.39
C GLY A 44 13.94 9.19 0.59
N TRP A 45 12.65 8.88 0.58
CA TRP A 45 11.65 9.75 -0.06
C TRP A 45 11.30 10.94 0.82
N PRO A 46 10.99 12.11 0.23
CA PRO A 46 10.58 13.28 1.00
C PRO A 46 9.30 13.01 1.81
N ALA A 47 9.17 13.67 2.95
CA ALA A 47 7.94 13.62 3.74
C ALA A 47 6.75 14.10 2.89
N GLY A 48 5.61 13.40 3.02
CA GLY A 48 4.43 13.65 2.19
C GLY A 48 4.46 13.03 0.79
N ALA A 49 5.54 12.34 0.40
CA ALA A 49 5.56 11.60 -0.86
C ALA A 49 4.49 10.50 -0.90
N VAL A 50 3.63 10.56 -1.91
CA VAL A 50 2.63 9.53 -2.22
C VAL A 50 3.06 8.83 -3.49
N VAL A 51 3.17 7.51 -3.46
CA VAL A 51 3.40 6.69 -4.65
C VAL A 51 2.21 5.76 -4.83
N GLU A 52 1.59 5.90 -6.00
CA GLU A 52 0.57 4.99 -6.48
C GLU A 52 1.22 4.06 -7.50
N ARG A 53 1.02 2.75 -7.34
CA ARG A 53 1.32 1.77 -8.38
C ARG A 53 0.00 1.21 -8.88
N ARG A 54 -0.37 1.58 -10.11
CA ARG A 54 -1.52 1.01 -10.82
C ARG A 54 -1.04 -0.14 -11.67
N LEU A 55 -1.40 -1.36 -11.29
CA LEU A 55 -1.14 -2.55 -12.10
C LEU A 55 -2.22 -2.79 -13.16
N ASP A 56 -3.38 -2.12 -13.04
CA ASP A 56 -4.65 -2.63 -13.60
C ASP A 56 -5.41 -1.65 -14.52
N ILE A 57 -4.76 -0.64 -15.12
CA ILE A 57 -5.49 0.16 -16.12
C ILE A 57 -5.64 -0.67 -17.40
N VAL A 58 -6.79 -1.32 -17.55
CA VAL A 58 -7.31 -1.81 -18.83
C VAL A 58 -8.56 -1.00 -19.15
N THR A 59 -8.48 -0.17 -20.19
CA THR A 59 -9.62 0.63 -20.67
C THR A 59 -10.24 -0.06 -21.87
N VAL A 60 -11.52 -0.42 -21.78
CA VAL A 60 -12.29 -0.97 -22.90
C VAL A 60 -13.40 0.02 -23.25
N ARG A 61 -13.47 0.43 -24.51
CA ARG A 61 -14.53 1.30 -25.05
C ARG A 61 -15.29 0.51 -26.10
N GLU A 62 -16.61 0.48 -25.99
CA GLU A 62 -17.48 -0.06 -27.04
C GLU A 62 -17.59 0.99 -28.15
N TRP A 63 -17.20 0.61 -29.38
CA TRP A 63 -17.30 1.49 -30.53
C TRP A 63 -18.49 1.03 -31.37
N THR A 64 -19.65 1.63 -31.13
CA THR A 64 -20.80 1.47 -32.00
C THR A 64 -20.73 2.58 -33.06
N ILE A 65 -20.50 2.17 -34.32
CA ILE A 65 -20.68 2.99 -35.53
C ILE A 65 -21.74 2.27 -36.37
N PRO A 66 -22.74 2.95 -36.96
CA PRO A 66 -23.62 4.00 -36.45
C PRO A 66 -24.99 3.46 -36.01
#